data_AF-A0A661J7N2-F1
#
_entry.id   AF-A0A661J7N2-F1
#
_cell.length_a   1.000
_cell.length_b   1.000
_cell.length_c   1.000
_cell.angle_alpha   90.00
_cell.angle_beta   90.00
_cell.angle_gamma   90.00
#
_symmetry.space_group_name_H-M   'P 1'
#
loop_
_entity.id
_entity.type
_entity.pdbx_description
1 polymer ?
#
loop_
_entity_poly.entity_id
_entity_poly.type
_entity_poly.pdbx_seq_one_letter_code
_entity_poly.pdbx_strand_id
1 'polypeptide(L)'
;MLKRGLIAIALSLIVWGFGCSKQFGTETQVDNPDAPVIIDYYAAEVIRPGTTWRVYLHAKDKNGDMRDIVVRLLQTGAASAGTSTTRIKEKHSGEVAGYLSL
;
A
#
# COMPACT_ATOMS: atom_id res chain seq x y z
N MET A 1 33.21 -17.32 34.91
CA MET A 1 33.22 -16.77 33.53
C MET A 1 31.86 -16.92 32.83
N LEU A 2 31.05 -17.95 33.14
CA LEU A 2 29.72 -18.19 32.55
C LEU A 2 28.68 -17.05 32.75
N LYS A 3 28.73 -16.35 33.90
CA LYS A 3 27.78 -15.26 34.22
C LYS A 3 27.95 -13.99 33.36
N ARG A 4 29.17 -13.72 32.85
CA ARG A 4 29.43 -12.56 31.99
C ARG A 4 29.04 -12.82 30.53
N GLY A 5 29.12 -14.07 30.08
CA GLY A 5 28.69 -14.48 28.74
C GLY A 5 27.17 -14.44 28.55
N LEU A 6 26.41 -14.84 29.58
CA LEU A 6 24.94 -14.79 29.56
C LEU A 6 24.38 -13.36 29.43
N ILE A 7 25.05 -12.37 30.04
CA ILE A 7 24.64 -10.96 29.96
C ILE A 7 24.87 -10.40 28.55
N ALA A 8 25.97 -10.78 27.89
CA ALA A 8 26.27 -10.35 26.53
C ALA A 8 25.29 -10.94 25.49
N ILE A 9 24.83 -12.18 25.71
CA ILE A 9 23.80 -12.84 24.87
C ILE A 9 22.41 -12.23 25.11
N ALA A 10 22.09 -11.87 26.36
CA ALA A 10 20.83 -11.19 26.66
C ALA A 10 20.75 -9.77 26.08
N LEU A 11 21.89 -9.04 26.03
CA LEU A 11 21.93 -7.69 25.45
C LEU A 11 21.79 -7.70 23.91
N SER A 12 22.27 -8.72 23.21
CA SER A 12 22.22 -8.77 21.75
C SER A 12 20.82 -9.04 21.20
N LEU A 13 19.94 -9.69 21.97
CA LEU A 13 18.56 -9.97 21.59
C LEU A 13 17.64 -8.73 21.67
N ILE A 14 18.03 -7.69 22.40
CA ILE A 14 17.24 -6.45 22.55
C ILE A 14 17.35 -5.55 21.30
N VAL A 15 18.47 -5.63 20.57
CA VAL A 15 18.76 -4.74 19.43
C VAL A 15 17.93 -5.09 18.18
N TRP A 16 17.39 -6.30 18.07
CA TRP A 16 16.58 -6.74 16.92
C TRP A 16 15.05 -6.66 17.17
N GLY A 17 14.61 -6.25 18.36
CA GLY A 17 13.20 -6.26 18.75
C GLY A 17 12.39 -5.01 18.40
N PHE A 18 13.02 -3.92 17.94
CA PHE A 18 12.33 -2.66 17.60
C PHE A 18 12.07 -2.48 16.10
N GLY A 19 11.84 -3.58 15.39
CA GLY A 19 11.11 -3.52 14.13
C GLY A 19 9.66 -3.13 14.43
N CYS A 20 9.37 -1.84 14.48
CA CYS A 20 8.00 -1.33 14.50
C CYS A 20 7.38 -1.63 13.12
N SER A 21 7.02 -2.89 12.89
CA SER A 21 6.13 -3.27 11.82
C SER A 21 4.76 -2.72 12.20
N LYS A 22 4.48 -1.48 11.78
CA LYS A 22 3.09 -1.05 11.64
C LYS A 22 2.48 -1.94 10.57
N GLN A 23 1.89 -3.06 11.00
CA GLN A 23 0.86 -3.71 10.22
C GLN A 23 -0.17 -2.60 9.95
N PHE A 24 -0.32 -2.22 8.68
CA PHE A 24 -1.52 -1.54 8.24
C PHE A 24 -2.63 -2.55 8.47
N GLY A 25 -3.17 -2.57 9.69
CA GLY A 25 -4.43 -3.22 9.98
C GLY A 25 -5.48 -2.59 9.07
N THR A 26 -6.53 -3.35 8.80
CA THR A 26 -7.75 -2.84 8.19
C THR A 26 -8.20 -1.65 9.02
N GLU A 27 -7.85 -0.43 8.58
CA GLU A 27 -8.47 0.77 9.12
C GLU A 27 -9.95 0.57 8.88
N THR A 28 -10.72 0.51 9.96
CA THR A 28 -12.16 0.61 9.89
C THR A 28 -12.43 1.89 9.12
N GLN A 29 -12.81 1.74 7.85
CA GLN A 29 -13.20 2.82 6.99
C GLN A 29 -14.28 3.56 7.76
N VAL A 30 -13.97 4.75 8.27
CA VAL A 30 -14.98 5.63 8.84
C VAL A 30 -15.94 5.84 7.68
N ASP A 31 -17.20 5.42 7.87
CA ASP A 31 -18.25 5.56 6.86
C ASP A 31 -18.46 7.07 6.61
N ASN A 32 -17.63 7.62 5.74
CA ASN A 32 -17.80 8.93 5.18
C ASN A 32 -18.63 8.73 3.90
N PRO A 33 -19.91 9.12 3.90
CA PRO A 33 -20.78 8.95 2.74
C PRO A 33 -20.29 9.74 1.52
N ASP A 34 -19.39 10.70 1.71
CA ASP A 34 -18.77 11.48 0.65
C ASP A 34 -17.32 11.02 0.33
N ALA A 35 -16.89 9.84 0.81
CA ALA A 35 -15.60 9.27 0.41
C ALA A 35 -15.60 8.87 -1.08
N PRO A 36 -14.44 8.88 -1.75
CA PRO A 36 -14.30 8.33 -3.09
C PRO A 36 -14.75 6.87 -3.17
N VAL A 37 -15.49 6.52 -4.22
CA VAL A 37 -16.01 5.18 -4.47
C VAL A 37 -15.33 4.58 -5.69
N ILE A 38 -14.88 3.33 -5.57
CA ILE A 38 -14.42 2.54 -6.71
C ILE A 38 -15.64 2.00 -7.46
N ILE A 39 -15.76 2.40 -8.73
CA ILE A 39 -16.84 1.98 -9.62
C ILE A 39 -16.48 0.66 -10.31
N ASP A 40 -15.25 0.58 -10.83
CA ASP A 40 -14.76 -0.58 -11.56
C ASP A 40 -13.23 -0.68 -11.43
N TYR A 41 -12.72 -1.90 -11.55
CA TYR A 41 -11.29 -2.17 -11.50
C TYR A 41 -10.94 -3.45 -12.25
N TYR A 42 -9.73 -3.48 -12.78
CA TYR A 42 -9.19 -4.70 -13.38
C TYR A 42 -7.68 -4.75 -13.22
N ALA A 43 -7.18 -5.91 -12.83
CA ALA A 43 -5.77 -6.24 -12.88
C ALA A 43 -5.62 -7.70 -13.32
N ALA A 44 -4.60 -7.98 -14.13
CA ALA A 44 -4.22 -9.37 -14.37
C ALA A 44 -3.74 -10.01 -13.06
N GLU A 45 -4.10 -11.27 -12.81
CA GLU A 45 -3.63 -12.02 -11.64
C GLU A 45 -2.18 -12.49 -11.80
N VAL A 46 -1.78 -12.75 -13.05
CA VAL A 46 -0.45 -13.24 -13.41
C VAL A 46 0.09 -12.41 -14.56
N ILE A 47 1.30 -11.88 -14.39
CA ILE A 47 2.05 -11.19 -15.44
C ILE A 47 3.37 -11.91 -15.71
N ARG A 48 3.99 -11.62 -16.87
CA ARG A 48 5.30 -12.19 -17.20
C ARG A 48 6.39 -11.49 -16.37
N PRO A 49 7.41 -12.22 -15.88
CA PRO A 49 8.55 -11.60 -15.22
C PRO A 49 9.18 -10.50 -16.10
N GLY A 50 9.53 -9.36 -15.49
CA GLY A 50 10.10 -8.21 -16.19
C GLY A 50 9.08 -7.29 -16.87
N THR A 51 7.78 -7.55 -16.74
CA THR A 51 6.73 -6.65 -17.22
C THR A 51 6.20 -5.76 -16.09
N THR A 52 5.71 -4.57 -16.46
CA THR A 52 5.05 -3.62 -15.54
C THR A 52 3.61 -4.05 -15.31
N TRP A 53 3.16 -4.05 -14.05
CA TRP A 53 1.76 -4.35 -13.76
C TRP A 53 0.90 -3.16 -14.18
N ARG A 54 -0.19 -3.42 -14.92
CA ARG A 54 -1.17 -2.40 -15.28
C ARG A 54 -2.47 -2.68 -14.53
N VAL A 55 -2.92 -1.70 -13.75
CA VAL A 55 -4.17 -1.77 -12.98
C VAL A 55 -5.13 -0.74 -13.53
N TYR A 56 -6.25 -1.17 -14.08
CA TYR A 56 -7.36 -0.28 -14.39
C TYR A 56 -8.07 0.12 -13.10
N LEU A 57 -8.32 1.41 -12.94
CA LEU A 57 -9.10 1.97 -11.85
C LEU A 57 -10.11 2.95 -12.43
N HIS A 58 -11.38 2.75 -12.10
CA HIS A 58 -12.44 3.74 -12.23
C HIS A 58 -12.95 4.10 -10.84
N ALA A 59 -12.74 5.34 -10.43
CA ALA A 59 -13.18 5.86 -9.15
C ALA A 59 -13.83 7.24 -9.32
N LYS A 60 -14.81 7.52 -8.47
CA LYS A 60 -15.54 8.78 -8.46
C LYS A 60 -15.64 9.33 -7.05
N ASP A 61 -15.54 10.64 -6.97
CA ASP A 61 -15.71 11.39 -5.74
C ASP A 61 -16.73 12.49 -5.98
N LYS A 62 -17.74 12.50 -5.12
CA LYS A 62 -18.87 13.42 -5.19
C LYS A 62 -18.43 14.87 -4.89
N ASN A 63 -17.47 15.04 -4.01
CA ASN A 63 -16.99 16.37 -3.59
C ASN A 63 -15.88 16.89 -4.51
N GLY A 64 -15.29 16.01 -5.32
CA GLY A 64 -14.22 16.36 -6.24
C GLY A 64 -12.96 16.82 -5.53
N ASP A 65 -12.66 16.27 -4.36
CA ASP A 65 -11.48 16.56 -3.57
C ASP A 65 -10.44 15.42 -3.58
N MET A 66 -10.60 14.41 -4.45
CA MET A 66 -9.54 13.40 -4.65
C MET A 66 -8.22 14.07 -5.04
N ARG A 67 -7.20 13.72 -4.26
CA ARG A 67 -5.86 14.31 -4.36
C ARG A 67 -4.84 13.35 -4.93
N ASP A 68 -4.81 12.13 -4.42
CA ASP A 68 -3.74 11.18 -4.69
C ASP A 68 -4.31 9.77 -4.83
N ILE A 69 -3.70 8.98 -5.70
CA ILE A 69 -3.94 7.53 -5.81
C ILE A 69 -2.73 6.85 -5.21
N VAL A 70 -2.96 6.00 -4.21
CA VAL A 70 -1.92 5.25 -3.52
C VAL A 70 -2.12 3.76 -3.82
N VAL A 71 -1.11 3.12 -4.38
CA VAL A 71 -1.17 1.70 -4.76
C VAL A 71 -0.09 0.92 -4.04
N ARG A 72 -0.44 -0.25 -3.52
CA ARG A 72 0.51 -1.24 -3.01
C ARG A 72 0.28 -2.56 -3.72
N LEU A 73 1.36 -3.16 -4.20
CA LEU A 73 1.34 -4.49 -4.79
C LEU A 73 1.81 -5.51 -3.74
N LEU A 74 0.88 -6.36 -3.33
CA LEU A 74 1.14 -7.47 -2.41
C LEU A 74 1.28 -8.75 -3.25
N GLN A 75 2.50 -9.27 -3.34
CA GLN A 75 2.78 -10.53 -4.02
C GLN A 75 2.97 -11.63 -2.98
N THR A 76 2.19 -12.71 -3.11
CA THR A 76 2.35 -13.88 -2.25
C THR A 76 3.75 -14.48 -2.40
N GLY A 77 4.43 -14.72 -1.28
CA GLY A 77 5.78 -15.27 -1.26
C GLY A 77 6.91 -14.27 -1.55
N ALA A 78 6.60 -12.98 -1.74
CA ALA A 78 7.57 -11.90 -1.84
C ALA A 78 7.28 -10.81 -0.81
N ALA A 79 8.27 -9.95 -0.54
CA ALA A 79 8.00 -8.70 0.17
C ALA A 79 7.06 -7.83 -0.68
N SER A 80 6.24 -6.99 -0.03
CA SER A 80 5.44 -5.97 -0.72
C SER A 80 6.34 -5.21 -1.68
N ALA A 81 5.94 -5.11 -2.94
CA ALA A 81 6.52 -4.11 -3.82
C ALA A 81 6.19 -2.73 -3.23
N GLY A 82 7.09 -1.76 -3.45
CA GLY A 82 6.98 -0.43 -2.86
C GLY A 82 5.64 0.24 -3.17
N THR A 83 5.28 1.22 -2.34
CA THR A 83 4.07 2.03 -2.58
C THR A 83 4.30 2.96 -3.75
N SER A 84 3.39 2.96 -4.73
CA SER A 84 3.36 3.96 -5.80
C SER A 84 2.29 5.01 -5.47
N THR A 85 2.63 6.29 -5.63
CA THR A 85 1.72 7.40 -5.41
C THR A 85 1.62 8.25 -6.67
N THR A 86 0.41 8.44 -7.17
CA THR A 86 0.12 9.28 -8.33
C THR A 86 -0.72 10.47 -7.92
N ARG A 87 -0.24 11.68 -8.20
CA ARG A 87 -0.98 12.92 -7.96
C ARG A 87 -2.08 13.10 -9.02
N ILE A 88 -3.31 13.33 -8.58
CA ILE A 88 -4.44 13.64 -9.47
C ILE A 88 -4.39 15.12 -9.84
N LYS A 89 -4.58 15.44 -11.13
CA LYS A 89 -4.75 16.83 -11.57
C LYS A 89 -6.12 17.31 -11.13
N GLU A 90 -6.23 18.55 -10.67
CA GLU A 90 -7.49 19.15 -10.18
C GLU A 90 -8.68 18.93 -11.13
N LYS A 91 -8.47 19.05 -12.45
CA LYS A 91 -9.53 18.77 -13.45
C LYS A 91 -10.09 17.34 -13.46
N HIS A 92 -9.45 16.41 -12.75
CA HIS A 92 -9.81 15.00 -12.63
C HIS A 92 -10.12 14.59 -11.18
N SER A 93 -10.18 15.53 -10.24
CA SER A 93 -10.41 15.21 -8.82
C SER A 93 -11.81 14.65 -8.55
N GLY A 94 -12.78 14.89 -9.44
CA GLY A 94 -14.12 14.29 -9.34
C GLY A 94 -14.23 12.88 -9.90
N GLU A 95 -13.37 12.49 -10.85
CA GLU A 95 -13.45 11.19 -11.51
C GLU A 95 -12.13 10.81 -12.15
N VAL A 96 -11.69 9.58 -11.89
CA VAL A 96 -10.52 8.98 -12.51
C VAL A 96 -10.95 7.68 -13.18
N ALA A 97 -10.64 7.53 -14.47
CA ALA A 97 -10.80 6.28 -15.21
C ALA A 97 -9.55 6.05 -16.06
N GLY A 98 -8.81 4.98 -15.81
CA GLY A 98 -7.60 4.68 -16.57
C GLY A 98 -6.69 3.65 -15.95
N TYR A 99 -5.52 3.46 -16.57
CA TYR A 99 -4.52 2.49 -16.13
C TYR A 99 -3.41 3.15 -15.31
N LEU A 100 -3.16 2.59 -14.13
CA LEU A 100 -2.01 2.84 -13.28
C LEU A 100 -0.90 1.84 -13.64
N SER A 101 0.35 2.27 -13.56
CA SER A 101 1.53 1.44 -13.81
C SER A 101 2.30 1.22 -12.50
N LEU A 102 2.64 -0.04 -12.21
CA LEU A 102 3.36 -0.48 -11.00
C LEU A 102 4.62 -1.26 -11.36
#